data_AF-A0A1I6UJD3-F1
#
_entry.id   AF-A0A1I6UJD3-F1
#
_cell.length_a   1.000
_cell.length_b   1.000
_cell.length_c   1.000
_cell.angle_alpha   90.00
_cell.angle_beta   90.00
_cell.angle_gamma   90.00
#
_symmetry.space_group_name_H-M   'P 1'
#
loop_
_entity.id
_entity.type
_entity.pdbx_description
1 polymer ?
#
loop_
_entity_poly.entity_id
_entity_poly.type
_entity_poly.pdbx_seq_one_letter_code
_entity_poly.pdbx_strand_id
1 'polypeptide(L)'
;MTLIDKKKTHSGLGIWDSLNEIPAGTMFVPLVISAIIVTLSVHSGLGMSLWDYLGEPMKSLFGPSGQMLVIGLMLFCTGTMISGHDFVEVGERGIWVIFARLLPAYAISAFVFLYFGPEGFAGIDAITLACCLTSANAALYMGIIKPYADEPDRGAFPIMLIFSMPLLPFIFLSYFGSGGGGFTSQIMQVLSLLLPFFLGVALGNLDPKIKEVFRGGNTILLPFLGFQFGSTIDLVDAFQADIIVVALLLTAIYWAVTIIIPFIVDRYVLGRPGYAAMGSTALAGVSLVLPAMVGNFTFDGQLGSVITANAVSILAFVLFITNVLSPFFTKWTMNAYFKHHKAAAEDVFSQTHPELLAAVYDENGNYRNHHHYHDIFGRIFRSRSHDDDGTLVQVSTLNALMEGDYRGSKTVKDVLKTTDTGVGTYEGLDGEAIIYKGHAYVGRADGEVSEMTPEDTFAFSITTRFDESVDEDEISFASIEDLKAKLEEYLDSHNYFFMIKMEGVFSVRVRSNFKQKQPYEPLYKVAGDQREFEYHDIEGAVIGVFSPNYVEGMNLPGWHVHFLSKDFKKGGHILEVSGKDVKIKVNKLQAWKVLMPDDPDFSTWNLKEDLKAKTEAVEGKSRTKETT
;
A
#
# COMPACT_ATOMS: atom_id res chain seq x y z
N MET A 1 -8.39 15.31 47.32
CA MET A 1 -8.79 14.07 46.61
C MET A 1 -9.30 14.53 45.26
N THR A 2 -8.61 14.42 44.12
CA THR A 2 -7.30 13.89 43.77
C THR A 2 -6.92 14.61 42.47
N LEU A 3 -5.70 15.13 42.37
CA LEU A 3 -5.14 15.70 41.14
C LEU A 3 -5.11 14.58 40.08
N ILE A 4 -5.77 14.76 38.94
CA ILE A 4 -5.58 13.88 37.78
C ILE A 4 -4.78 14.66 36.74
N ASP A 5 -3.59 14.13 36.50
CA ASP A 5 -2.54 14.62 35.63
C ASP A 5 -2.99 14.94 34.20
N LYS A 6 -2.52 16.09 33.70
CA LYS A 6 -2.40 16.38 32.26
C LYS A 6 -1.44 15.37 31.63
N LYS A 7 -1.95 14.36 30.91
CA LYS A 7 -1.12 13.55 30.03
C LYS A 7 -0.74 14.38 28.79
N LYS A 8 0.56 14.71 28.69
CA LYS A 8 1.19 15.20 27.45
C LYS A 8 0.98 14.17 26.34
N THR A 9 0.43 14.58 25.21
CA THR A 9 0.41 13.80 23.97
C THR A 9 1.84 13.74 23.43
N HIS A 10 2.55 12.67 23.72
CA HIS A 10 3.79 12.35 23.02
C HIS A 10 3.42 12.05 21.57
N SER A 11 3.91 12.86 20.62
CA SER A 11 4.08 12.39 19.25
C SER A 11 4.97 11.15 19.34
N GLY A 12 4.43 10.00 18.92
CA GLY A 12 5.20 8.76 18.93
C GLY A 12 6.49 8.95 18.12
N LEU A 13 7.56 8.27 18.50
CA LEU A 13 8.88 8.36 17.87
C LEU A 13 8.91 7.91 16.38
N GLY A 14 7.77 7.55 15.78
CA GLY A 14 7.68 7.13 14.38
C GLY A 14 8.48 5.86 14.05
N ILE A 15 8.77 5.01 15.05
CA ILE A 15 9.67 3.86 14.90
C ILE A 15 9.16 2.90 13.82
N TRP A 16 7.85 2.60 13.84
CA TRP A 16 7.25 1.69 12.87
C TRP A 16 7.33 2.23 11.44
N ASP A 17 7.06 3.52 11.25
CA ASP A 17 7.16 4.18 9.95
C ASP A 17 8.60 4.13 9.44
N SER A 18 9.57 4.41 10.32
CA SER A 18 11.01 4.35 10.01
C SER A 18 11.46 2.92 9.63
N LEU A 19 10.91 1.88 10.27
CA LEU A 19 11.19 0.49 9.91
C LEU A 19 10.66 0.13 8.51
N ASN A 20 9.51 0.67 8.12
CA ASN A 20 8.90 0.41 6.82
C ASN A 20 9.58 1.16 5.67
N GLU A 21 10.35 2.22 5.96
CA GLU A 21 11.17 2.91 4.94
C GLU A 21 12.36 2.08 4.47
N ILE A 22 12.84 1.13 5.30
CA ILE A 22 13.96 0.25 4.96
C ILE A 22 13.42 -1.03 4.31
N PRO A 23 13.90 -1.45 3.12
CA PRO A 23 13.53 -2.73 2.54
C PRO A 23 13.83 -3.90 3.48
N ALA A 24 12.81 -4.72 3.80
CA ALA A 24 12.87 -5.76 4.83
C ALA A 24 13.23 -5.26 6.25
N GLY A 25 13.06 -3.96 6.52
CA GLY A 25 13.47 -3.30 7.77
C GLY A 25 12.78 -3.83 9.01
N THR A 26 11.52 -4.27 8.88
CA THR A 26 10.75 -4.87 9.99
C THR A 26 11.36 -6.15 10.54
N MET A 27 12.23 -6.84 9.80
CA MET A 27 12.97 -8.02 10.26
C MET A 27 14.47 -7.73 10.42
N PHE A 28 15.07 -7.02 9.46
CA PHE A 28 16.51 -6.78 9.43
C PHE A 28 16.98 -5.85 10.55
N VAL A 29 16.24 -4.78 10.86
CA VAL A 29 16.63 -3.84 11.92
C VAL A 29 16.59 -4.52 13.29
N PRO A 30 15.52 -5.24 13.68
CA PRO A 30 15.53 -6.08 14.89
C PRO A 30 16.67 -7.09 14.97
N LEU A 31 17.03 -7.70 13.83
CA LEU A 31 18.18 -8.62 13.74
C LEU A 31 19.49 -7.90 14.10
N VAL A 32 19.77 -6.75 13.49
CA VAL A 32 20.99 -5.98 13.79
C VAL A 32 21.01 -5.54 15.25
N ILE A 33 19.88 -5.05 15.78
CA ILE A 33 19.77 -4.65 17.18
C ILE A 33 20.09 -5.82 18.12
N SER A 34 19.49 -7.00 17.86
CA SER A 34 19.75 -8.19 18.67
C SER A 34 21.19 -8.67 18.58
N ALA A 35 21.80 -8.63 17.39
CA ALA A 35 23.21 -8.96 17.20
C ALA A 35 24.13 -8.02 17.99
N ILE A 36 23.85 -6.71 17.99
CA ILE A 36 24.57 -5.73 18.83
C ILE A 36 24.42 -6.10 20.31
N ILE A 37 23.20 -6.36 20.77
CA ILE A 37 22.92 -6.73 22.17
C ILE A 37 23.71 -7.98 22.54
N VAL A 38 23.67 -9.04 21.73
CA VAL A 38 24.38 -10.29 22.00
C VAL A 38 25.88 -10.08 22.03
N THR A 39 26.43 -9.39 21.03
CA THR A 39 27.87 -9.09 20.96
C THR A 39 28.33 -8.35 22.22
N LEU A 40 27.61 -7.31 22.63
CA LEU A 40 27.92 -6.54 23.85
C LEU A 40 27.80 -7.41 25.10
N SER A 41 26.78 -8.28 25.18
CA SER A 41 26.55 -9.14 26.34
C SER A 41 27.67 -10.18 26.49
N VAL A 42 28.06 -10.82 25.38
CA VAL A 42 29.11 -11.83 25.34
C VAL A 42 30.47 -11.20 25.64
N HIS A 43 30.82 -10.10 24.95
CA HIS A 43 32.17 -9.54 24.98
C HIS A 43 32.41 -8.48 26.08
N SER A 44 31.37 -7.82 26.58
CA SER A 44 31.52 -6.66 27.49
C SER A 44 31.02 -6.89 28.92
N GLY A 45 30.63 -8.10 29.33
CA GLY A 45 30.41 -8.36 30.76
C GLY A 45 29.67 -9.62 31.21
N LEU A 46 28.83 -10.27 30.40
CA LEU A 46 28.05 -11.44 30.83
C LEU A 46 28.66 -12.79 30.41
N GLY A 47 29.49 -12.83 29.36
CA GLY A 47 30.05 -14.08 28.82
C GLY A 47 29.02 -15.02 28.20
N MET A 48 27.78 -14.58 28.07
CA MET A 48 26.65 -15.27 27.43
C MET A 48 25.69 -14.23 26.85
N SER A 49 24.72 -14.67 26.03
CA SER A 49 23.71 -13.77 25.49
C SER A 49 22.83 -13.18 26.61
N LEU A 50 22.36 -11.93 26.44
CA LEU A 50 21.40 -11.33 27.37
C LEU A 50 20.15 -12.19 27.54
N TRP A 51 19.69 -12.80 26.45
CA TRP A 51 18.48 -13.62 26.44
C TRP A 51 18.65 -14.90 27.27
N ASP A 52 19.81 -15.54 27.21
CA ASP A 52 20.13 -16.70 28.05
C ASP A 52 20.22 -16.32 29.53
N TYR A 53 20.82 -15.17 29.84
CA TYR A 53 20.92 -14.66 31.20
C TYR A 53 19.55 -14.35 31.82
N LEU A 54 18.63 -13.77 31.04
CA LEU A 54 17.28 -13.43 31.50
C LEU A 54 16.35 -14.65 31.63
N GLY A 55 16.59 -15.73 30.89
CA GLY A 55 15.75 -16.93 30.92
C GLY A 55 14.35 -16.71 30.32
N GLU A 56 13.43 -17.63 30.61
CA GLU A 56 12.06 -17.57 30.07
C GLU A 56 11.24 -16.43 30.69
N PRO A 57 10.38 -15.73 29.92
CA PRO A 57 10.03 -15.97 28.51
C PRO A 57 10.95 -15.25 27.50
N MET A 58 11.89 -14.42 27.97
CA MET A 58 12.75 -13.59 27.10
C MET A 58 13.65 -14.44 26.21
N LYS A 59 14.17 -15.55 26.74
CA LYS A 59 14.96 -16.53 26.02
C LYS A 59 14.21 -17.09 24.81
N SER A 60 12.95 -17.50 24.98
CA SER A 60 12.16 -17.98 23.84
C SER A 60 11.66 -16.83 22.96
N LEU A 61 11.32 -15.67 23.51
CA LEU A 61 10.78 -14.57 22.72
C LEU A 61 11.83 -13.93 21.80
N PHE A 62 13.07 -13.77 22.26
CA PHE A 62 14.13 -13.04 21.55
C PHE A 62 15.41 -13.86 21.30
N GLY A 63 15.54 -15.04 21.91
CA GLY A 63 16.65 -15.96 21.69
C GLY A 63 16.31 -17.07 20.68
N PRO A 64 17.28 -17.96 20.38
CA PRO A 64 17.12 -18.95 19.30
C PRO A 64 16.07 -20.03 19.60
N SER A 65 15.72 -20.26 20.87
CA SER A 65 14.82 -21.35 21.26
C SER A 65 13.37 -21.17 20.78
N GLY A 66 12.92 -19.94 20.51
CA GLY A 66 11.55 -19.70 20.03
C GLY A 66 11.38 -19.60 18.52
N GLN A 67 12.46 -19.73 17.72
CA GLN A 67 12.41 -19.58 16.26
C GLN A 67 11.38 -20.52 15.63
N MET A 68 11.38 -21.80 16.02
CA MET A 68 10.48 -22.81 15.45
C MET A 68 9.00 -22.52 15.75
N LEU A 69 8.71 -21.98 16.94
CA LEU A 69 7.34 -21.61 17.31
C LEU A 69 6.82 -20.47 16.43
N VAL A 70 7.61 -19.41 16.29
CA VAL A 70 7.24 -18.24 15.48
C VAL A 70 7.02 -18.64 14.02
N ILE A 71 7.83 -19.56 13.49
CA ILE A 71 7.67 -20.08 12.13
C ILE A 71 6.40 -20.90 11.98
N GLY A 72 6.09 -21.77 12.93
CA GLY A 72 4.82 -22.51 12.93
C GLY A 72 3.62 -21.56 12.89
N LEU A 73 3.66 -20.48 13.67
CA LEU A 73 2.64 -19.42 13.66
C LEU A 73 2.58 -18.67 12.33
N MET A 74 3.73 -18.34 11.73
CA MET A 74 3.78 -17.68 10.42
C MET A 74 3.25 -18.59 9.30
N LEU A 75 3.58 -19.88 9.32
CA LEU A 75 3.05 -20.87 8.39
C LEU A 75 1.52 -20.98 8.50
N PHE A 76 1.01 -21.00 9.74
CA PHE A 76 -0.43 -20.98 10.00
C PHE A 76 -1.09 -19.69 9.46
N CYS A 77 -0.56 -18.52 9.79
CA CYS A 77 -1.09 -17.23 9.31
C CYS A 77 -1.02 -17.11 7.78
N THR A 78 0.00 -17.69 7.15
CA THR A 78 0.11 -17.72 5.69
C THR A 78 -0.96 -18.64 5.10
N GLY A 79 -1.17 -19.81 5.71
CA GLY A 79 -2.20 -20.76 5.29
C GLY A 79 -3.61 -20.17 5.35
N THR A 80 -3.96 -19.43 6.41
CA THR A 80 -5.30 -18.81 6.54
C THR A 80 -5.62 -17.84 5.41
N MET A 81 -4.62 -17.22 4.79
CA MET A 81 -4.81 -16.25 3.72
C MET A 81 -5.07 -16.88 2.35
N ILE A 82 -4.77 -18.18 2.17
CA ILE A 82 -4.88 -18.86 0.87
C ILE A 82 -6.31 -19.40 0.67
N SER A 83 -6.86 -19.15 -0.51
CA SER A 83 -8.18 -19.63 -0.94
C SER A 83 -8.06 -20.73 -1.99
N GLY A 84 -9.07 -21.59 -2.10
CA GLY A 84 -9.05 -22.71 -3.07
C GLY A 84 -8.92 -22.28 -4.54
N HIS A 85 -9.45 -21.10 -4.91
CA HIS A 85 -9.32 -20.58 -6.28
C HIS A 85 -7.90 -20.07 -6.61
N ASP A 86 -7.12 -19.70 -5.59
CA ASP A 86 -5.75 -19.22 -5.73
C ASP A 86 -4.83 -20.32 -6.28
N PHE A 87 -5.26 -21.59 -6.20
CA PHE A 87 -4.57 -22.75 -6.78
C PHE A 87 -4.94 -23.02 -8.25
N VAL A 88 -6.03 -22.44 -8.76
CA VAL A 88 -6.54 -22.67 -10.12
C VAL A 88 -6.05 -21.59 -11.09
N GLU A 89 -5.96 -20.32 -10.66
CA GLU A 89 -5.37 -19.21 -11.45
C GLU A 89 -3.84 -19.35 -11.66
N VAL A 90 -3.23 -20.35 -11.04
CA VAL A 90 -1.79 -20.68 -10.99
C VAL A 90 -1.15 -21.01 -12.34
N GLY A 91 -1.95 -21.40 -13.33
CA GLY A 91 -1.48 -22.20 -14.46
C GLY A 91 -0.75 -21.45 -15.58
N GLU A 92 -0.82 -20.12 -15.68
CA GLU A 92 -0.51 -19.46 -16.95
C GLU A 92 0.96 -19.05 -17.11
N ARG A 93 1.47 -18.14 -16.25
CA ARG A 93 2.78 -17.48 -16.48
C ARG A 93 3.75 -17.54 -15.30
N GLY A 94 3.28 -17.26 -14.08
CA GLY A 94 4.14 -17.19 -12.89
C GLY A 94 4.90 -18.49 -12.59
N ILE A 95 4.30 -19.63 -12.93
CA ILE A 95 4.91 -20.95 -12.72
C ILE A 95 6.22 -21.16 -13.50
N TRP A 96 6.33 -20.54 -14.69
CA TRP A 96 7.53 -20.67 -15.52
C TRP A 96 8.73 -19.95 -14.92
N VAL A 97 8.53 -18.75 -14.35
CA VAL A 97 9.59 -17.99 -13.67
C VAL A 97 10.04 -18.73 -12.40
N ILE A 98 9.09 -19.32 -11.67
CA ILE A 98 9.39 -20.12 -10.47
C ILE A 98 10.22 -21.35 -10.82
N PHE A 99 9.85 -22.13 -11.84
CA PHE A 99 10.63 -23.29 -12.27
C PHE A 99 11.99 -22.90 -12.83
N ALA A 100 12.05 -21.86 -13.65
CA ALA A 100 13.29 -21.33 -14.20
C ALA A 100 14.29 -20.91 -13.11
N ARG A 101 13.78 -20.53 -11.94
CA ARG A 101 14.58 -20.17 -10.77
C ARG A 101 14.98 -21.39 -9.94
N LEU A 102 13.99 -22.20 -9.54
CA LEU A 102 14.20 -23.24 -8.52
C LEU A 102 14.88 -24.48 -9.07
N LEU A 103 14.58 -24.90 -10.31
CA LEU A 103 15.20 -26.11 -10.86
C LEU A 103 16.73 -25.98 -10.96
N PRO A 104 17.30 -24.88 -11.51
CA PRO A 104 18.74 -24.69 -11.50
C PRO A 104 19.30 -24.56 -10.08
N ALA A 105 18.61 -23.86 -9.18
CA ALA A 105 19.05 -23.71 -7.79
C ALA A 105 19.21 -25.06 -7.08
N TYR A 106 18.21 -25.95 -7.18
CA TYR A 106 18.28 -27.29 -6.60
C TYR A 106 19.31 -28.18 -7.31
N ALA A 107 19.42 -28.10 -8.64
CA ALA A 107 20.38 -28.89 -9.39
C ALA A 107 21.84 -28.52 -9.01
N ILE A 108 22.14 -27.22 -8.93
CA ILE A 108 23.46 -26.72 -8.52
C ILE A 108 23.74 -27.09 -7.06
N SER A 109 22.75 -26.92 -6.18
CA SER A 109 22.90 -27.33 -4.76
C SER A 109 23.19 -28.82 -4.64
N ALA A 110 22.50 -29.67 -5.41
CA ALA A 110 22.69 -31.12 -5.41
C ALA A 110 24.07 -31.49 -5.94
N PHE A 111 24.50 -30.84 -7.02
CA PHE A 111 25.84 -31.02 -7.56
C PHE A 111 26.91 -30.68 -6.52
N VAL A 112 26.74 -29.58 -5.79
CA VAL A 112 27.71 -29.18 -4.76
C VAL A 112 27.76 -30.20 -3.63
N PHE A 113 26.60 -30.66 -3.14
CA PHE A 113 26.55 -31.72 -2.12
C PHE A 113 27.21 -33.02 -2.59
N LEU A 114 26.93 -33.46 -3.81
CA LEU A 114 27.43 -34.75 -4.32
C LEU A 114 28.92 -34.72 -4.65
N TYR A 115 29.45 -33.59 -5.12
CA TYR A 115 30.82 -33.48 -5.59
C TYR A 115 31.78 -32.93 -4.54
N PHE A 116 31.38 -31.90 -3.80
CA PHE A 116 32.21 -31.25 -2.77
C PHE A 116 31.88 -31.71 -1.35
N GLY A 117 30.74 -32.37 -1.14
CA GLY A 117 30.30 -32.80 0.18
C GLY A 117 29.69 -31.66 1.01
N PRO A 118 29.37 -31.91 2.30
CA PRO A 118 28.73 -30.93 3.18
C PRO A 118 29.55 -29.65 3.42
N GLU A 119 30.89 -29.77 3.41
CA GLU A 119 31.80 -28.62 3.57
C GLU A 119 31.77 -27.64 2.38
N GLY A 120 31.24 -28.07 1.23
CA GLY A 120 31.08 -27.24 0.05
C GLY A 120 32.40 -26.74 -0.53
N PHE A 121 32.45 -25.50 -1.00
CA PHE A 121 33.61 -24.96 -1.71
C PHE A 121 33.84 -23.48 -1.41
N ALA A 122 35.10 -23.04 -1.49
CA ALA A 122 35.49 -21.63 -1.33
C ALA A 122 34.94 -20.97 -0.03
N GLY A 123 34.83 -21.75 1.05
CA GLY A 123 34.30 -21.29 2.34
C GLY A 123 32.77 -21.22 2.41
N ILE A 124 32.05 -21.61 1.35
CA ILE A 124 30.60 -21.74 1.32
C ILE A 124 30.24 -23.21 1.54
N ASP A 125 29.69 -23.53 2.71
CA ASP A 125 29.18 -24.87 2.97
C ASP A 125 27.92 -25.16 2.15
N ALA A 126 27.67 -26.45 1.88
CA ALA A 126 26.61 -26.85 0.97
C ALA A 126 25.20 -26.53 1.52
N ILE A 127 25.03 -26.50 2.84
CA ILE A 127 23.77 -26.14 3.49
C ILE A 127 23.50 -24.64 3.26
N THR A 128 24.47 -23.77 3.54
CA THR A 128 24.38 -22.32 3.32
C THR A 128 24.10 -22.00 1.85
N LEU A 129 24.78 -22.67 0.92
CA LEU A 129 24.54 -22.48 -0.51
C LEU A 129 23.08 -22.84 -0.86
N ALA A 130 22.61 -24.01 -0.47
CA ALA A 130 21.25 -24.44 -0.77
C ALA A 130 20.22 -23.50 -0.16
N CYS A 131 20.37 -23.15 1.12
CA CYS A 131 19.48 -22.21 1.83
C CYS A 131 19.41 -20.84 1.11
N CYS A 132 20.52 -20.40 0.53
CA CYS A 132 20.59 -19.18 -0.26
C CYS A 132 19.89 -19.32 -1.61
N LEU A 133 20.31 -20.29 -2.43
CA LEU A 133 19.86 -20.42 -3.83
C LEU A 133 18.38 -20.75 -3.97
N THR A 134 17.80 -21.49 -3.03
CA THR A 134 16.41 -21.97 -3.11
C THR A 134 15.41 -21.00 -2.47
N SER A 135 15.87 -19.89 -1.89
CA SER A 135 15.04 -18.91 -1.20
C SER A 135 14.70 -17.73 -2.13
N ALA A 136 13.50 -17.15 -1.98
CA ALA A 136 13.09 -15.94 -2.71
C ALA A 136 12.18 -15.05 -1.84
N ASN A 137 12.41 -13.74 -1.86
CA ASN A 137 11.60 -12.78 -1.11
C ASN A 137 10.32 -12.41 -1.87
N ALA A 138 9.25 -13.19 -1.67
CA ALA A 138 7.96 -12.94 -2.30
C ALA A 138 7.35 -11.57 -1.91
N ALA A 139 7.52 -11.13 -0.66
CA ALA A 139 6.96 -9.86 -0.18
C ALA A 139 7.61 -8.66 -0.88
N LEU A 140 8.94 -8.64 -0.96
CA LEU A 140 9.68 -7.61 -1.67
C LEU A 140 9.47 -7.72 -3.19
N TYR A 141 9.39 -8.94 -3.74
CA TYR A 141 9.05 -9.19 -5.14
C TYR A 141 7.78 -8.45 -5.54
N MET A 142 6.65 -8.73 -4.86
CA MET A 142 5.38 -8.08 -5.19
C MET A 142 5.43 -6.57 -4.95
N GLY A 143 6.10 -6.13 -3.88
CA GLY A 143 6.29 -4.70 -3.60
C GLY A 143 7.03 -3.95 -4.72
N ILE A 144 7.98 -4.58 -5.40
CA ILE A 144 8.76 -3.98 -6.48
C ILE A 144 8.03 -4.07 -7.82
N ILE A 145 7.39 -5.20 -8.12
CA ILE A 145 6.82 -5.44 -9.46
C ILE A 145 5.39 -4.93 -9.62
N LYS A 146 4.66 -4.65 -8.52
CA LYS A 146 3.28 -4.11 -8.54
C LYS A 146 3.05 -3.00 -9.58
N PRO A 147 3.94 -2.01 -9.74
CA PRO A 147 3.96 -1.06 -10.85
C PRO A 147 3.70 -1.56 -12.27
N TYR A 148 4.15 -2.78 -12.57
CA TYR A 148 4.22 -3.37 -13.90
C TYR A 148 3.37 -4.63 -14.00
N ALA A 149 2.92 -5.16 -12.85
CA ALA A 149 2.31 -6.46 -12.69
C ALA A 149 0.84 -6.46 -13.12
N ASP A 150 0.51 -7.39 -14.02
CA ASP A 150 -0.87 -7.71 -14.40
C ASP A 150 -1.48 -8.80 -13.51
N GLU A 151 -2.69 -9.26 -13.84
CA GLU A 151 -3.38 -10.29 -13.04
C GLU A 151 -2.60 -11.61 -12.94
N PRO A 152 -2.04 -12.19 -14.03
CA PRO A 152 -1.17 -13.35 -13.93
C PRO A 152 0.03 -13.18 -12.98
N ASP A 153 0.67 -12.01 -12.97
CA ASP A 153 1.78 -11.73 -12.06
C ASP A 153 1.35 -11.65 -10.60
N ARG A 154 0.14 -11.13 -10.34
CA ARG A 154 -0.46 -11.09 -8.99
C ARG A 154 -0.84 -12.49 -8.52
N GLY A 155 -1.39 -13.32 -9.41
CA GLY A 155 -1.66 -14.74 -9.13
C GLY A 155 -0.39 -15.57 -8.86
N ALA A 156 0.77 -15.11 -9.35
CA ALA A 156 2.05 -15.76 -9.08
C ALA A 156 2.52 -15.62 -7.62
N PHE A 157 2.09 -14.56 -6.92
CA PHE A 157 2.59 -14.19 -5.60
C PHE A 157 2.30 -15.24 -4.50
N PRO A 158 1.06 -15.75 -4.33
CA PRO A 158 0.77 -16.82 -3.38
C PRO A 158 1.57 -18.10 -3.63
N ILE A 159 1.85 -18.42 -4.90
CA ILE A 159 2.65 -19.59 -5.26
C ILE A 159 4.11 -19.37 -4.88
N MET A 160 4.67 -18.22 -5.24
CA MET A 160 6.03 -17.88 -4.86
C MET A 160 6.20 -17.93 -3.35
N LEU A 161 5.19 -17.50 -2.56
CA LEU A 161 5.18 -17.69 -1.11
C LEU A 161 5.30 -19.16 -0.72
N ILE A 162 4.46 -20.06 -1.28
CA ILE A 162 4.50 -21.50 -1.00
C ILE A 162 5.89 -22.09 -1.30
N PHE A 163 6.43 -21.82 -2.48
CA PHE A 163 7.70 -22.41 -2.91
C PHE A 163 8.92 -21.78 -2.25
N SER A 164 8.78 -20.55 -1.73
CA SER A 164 9.84 -19.85 -0.98
C SER A 164 9.79 -20.16 0.53
N MET A 165 8.81 -20.94 1.01
CA MET A 165 8.79 -21.41 2.39
C MET A 165 9.92 -22.42 2.67
N PRO A 166 10.31 -22.60 3.94
CA PRO A 166 11.39 -23.52 4.34
C PRO A 166 11.17 -24.98 3.94
N LEU A 167 9.95 -25.36 3.57
CA LEU A 167 9.56 -26.74 3.31
C LEU A 167 10.42 -27.44 2.24
N LEU A 168 10.41 -26.91 1.01
CA LEU A 168 11.10 -27.57 -0.11
C LEU A 168 12.61 -27.61 0.08
N PRO A 169 13.27 -26.51 0.51
CA PRO A 169 14.70 -26.55 0.82
C PRO A 169 15.03 -27.53 1.95
N PHE A 170 14.18 -27.62 2.97
CA PHE A 170 14.36 -28.56 4.06
C PHE A 170 14.24 -30.01 3.58
N ILE A 171 13.21 -30.36 2.81
CA ILE A 171 13.07 -31.70 2.19
C ILE A 171 14.31 -32.06 1.39
N PHE A 172 14.75 -31.13 0.55
CA PHE A 172 15.93 -31.30 -0.28
C PHE A 172 17.19 -31.56 0.55
N LEU A 173 17.46 -30.73 1.56
CA LEU A 173 18.61 -30.87 2.45
C LEU A 173 18.53 -32.13 3.31
N SER A 174 17.32 -32.53 3.70
CA SER A 174 17.09 -33.74 4.48
C SER A 174 17.47 -35.02 3.76
N TYR A 175 17.46 -35.01 2.43
CA TYR A 175 17.93 -36.14 1.62
C TYR A 175 19.45 -36.35 1.72
N PHE A 176 20.23 -35.28 1.90
CA PHE A 176 21.71 -35.34 1.90
C PHE A 176 22.32 -35.51 3.30
N GLY A 177 21.55 -35.31 4.37
CA GLY A 177 22.06 -35.45 5.73
C GLY A 177 22.11 -36.87 6.25
N SER A 178 23.08 -37.13 7.13
CA SER A 178 23.36 -38.46 7.71
C SER A 178 22.82 -38.64 9.14
N GLY A 179 22.05 -37.68 9.66
CA GLY A 179 21.54 -37.66 11.04
C GLY A 179 20.23 -38.42 11.23
N GLY A 180 20.33 -39.68 11.61
CA GLY A 180 19.57 -40.23 12.74
C GLY A 180 18.12 -40.72 12.56
N GLY A 181 17.48 -40.57 11.40
CA GLY A 181 16.15 -41.15 11.24
C GLY A 181 15.87 -41.66 9.83
N GLY A 182 15.38 -42.90 9.74
CA GLY A 182 14.95 -43.49 8.48
C GLY A 182 13.83 -42.66 7.83
N PHE A 183 13.48 -42.99 6.59
CA PHE A 183 12.45 -42.32 5.77
C PHE A 183 11.22 -41.80 6.54
N THR A 184 10.75 -42.53 7.56
CA THR A 184 9.65 -42.14 8.45
C THR A 184 9.88 -40.82 9.21
N SER A 185 11.07 -40.55 9.75
CA SER A 185 11.35 -39.30 10.49
C SER A 185 11.37 -38.09 9.55
N GLN A 186 11.91 -38.27 8.34
CA GLN A 186 11.91 -37.25 7.29
C GLN A 186 10.47 -36.88 6.90
N ILE A 187 9.60 -37.90 6.69
CA ILE A 187 8.17 -37.66 6.45
C ILE A 187 7.51 -36.94 7.63
N MET A 188 7.77 -37.37 8.86
CA MET A 188 7.15 -36.75 10.03
C MET A 188 7.53 -35.27 10.17
N GLN A 189 8.78 -34.89 9.86
CA GLN A 189 9.21 -33.49 9.88
C GLN A 189 8.54 -32.66 8.78
N VAL A 190 8.42 -33.22 7.58
CA VAL A 190 7.65 -32.61 6.47
C VAL A 190 6.21 -32.38 6.90
N LEU A 191 5.57 -33.38 7.52
CA LEU A 191 4.23 -33.25 8.06
C LEU A 191 4.15 -32.22 9.19
N SER A 192 5.13 -32.17 10.10
CA SER A 192 5.17 -31.18 11.19
C SER A 192 5.29 -29.73 10.68
N LEU A 193 6.00 -29.50 9.57
CA LEU A 193 6.07 -28.18 8.92
C LEU A 193 4.82 -27.86 8.11
N LEU A 194 4.21 -28.85 7.47
CA LEU A 194 3.02 -28.69 6.64
C LEU A 194 1.73 -28.54 7.44
N LEU A 195 1.64 -29.19 8.60
CA LEU A 195 0.41 -29.25 9.38
C LEU A 195 -0.08 -27.86 9.82
N PRO A 196 0.76 -26.95 10.36
CA PRO A 196 0.31 -25.59 10.68
C PRO A 196 -0.21 -24.84 9.46
N PHE A 197 0.48 -24.95 8.33
CA PHE A 197 0.07 -24.31 7.08
C PHE A 197 -1.29 -24.82 6.59
N PHE A 198 -1.45 -26.15 6.44
CA PHE A 198 -2.71 -26.73 5.97
C PHE A 198 -3.85 -26.57 6.98
N LEU A 199 -3.55 -26.54 8.28
CA LEU A 199 -4.54 -26.19 9.29
C LEU A 199 -5.02 -24.75 9.11
N GLY A 200 -4.10 -23.83 8.81
CA GLY A 200 -4.43 -22.46 8.42
C GLY A 200 -5.33 -22.41 7.19
N VAL A 201 -4.97 -23.11 6.11
CA VAL A 201 -5.78 -23.18 4.87
C VAL A 201 -7.18 -23.73 5.18
N ALA A 202 -7.27 -24.83 5.93
CA ALA A 202 -8.53 -25.44 6.28
C ALA A 202 -9.42 -24.46 7.08
N LEU A 203 -8.88 -23.86 8.14
CA LEU A 203 -9.64 -22.95 8.99
C LEU A 203 -10.01 -21.64 8.29
N GLY A 204 -9.09 -21.07 7.50
CA GLY A 204 -9.37 -19.85 6.73
C GLY A 204 -10.50 -20.05 5.72
N ASN A 205 -10.56 -21.21 5.06
CA ASN A 205 -11.64 -21.52 4.11
C ASN A 205 -12.94 -21.99 4.77
N LEU A 206 -12.88 -22.49 6.01
CA LEU A 206 -14.07 -22.84 6.79
C LEU A 206 -14.80 -21.61 7.35
N ASP A 207 -14.06 -20.58 7.76
CA ASP A 207 -14.63 -19.33 8.29
C ASP A 207 -13.82 -18.11 7.81
N PRO A 208 -14.38 -17.25 6.95
CA PRO A 208 -13.74 -16.02 6.51
C PRO A 208 -13.30 -15.09 7.64
N LYS A 209 -13.95 -15.11 8.82
CA LYS A 209 -13.53 -14.32 9.98
C LYS A 209 -12.17 -14.78 10.52
N ILE A 210 -11.82 -16.06 10.38
CA ILE A 210 -10.49 -16.54 10.74
C ILE A 210 -9.44 -15.87 9.84
N LYS A 211 -9.73 -15.68 8.55
CA LYS A 211 -8.84 -14.92 7.66
C LYS A 211 -8.65 -13.49 8.14
N GLU A 212 -9.72 -12.84 8.61
CA GLU A 212 -9.66 -11.47 9.13
C GLU A 212 -8.87 -11.37 10.43
N VAL A 213 -9.09 -12.29 11.39
CA VAL A 213 -8.38 -12.31 12.69
C VAL A 213 -6.88 -12.51 12.51
N PHE A 214 -6.47 -13.40 11.61
CA PHE A 214 -5.06 -13.68 11.35
C PHE A 214 -4.45 -12.81 10.25
N ARG A 215 -5.22 -11.87 9.69
CA ARG A 215 -4.74 -10.91 8.69
C ARG A 215 -3.65 -10.05 9.30
N GLY A 216 -2.49 -9.98 8.64
CA GLY A 216 -1.34 -9.23 9.14
C GLY A 216 -0.55 -9.95 10.26
N GLY A 217 -0.88 -11.19 10.61
CA GLY A 217 -0.14 -11.97 11.61
C GLY A 217 1.36 -12.08 11.32
N ASN A 218 1.73 -12.32 10.06
CA ASN A 218 3.14 -12.34 9.65
C ASN A 218 3.85 -11.02 9.93
N THR A 219 3.19 -9.88 9.71
CA THR A 219 3.74 -8.54 9.98
C THR A 219 4.07 -8.34 11.46
N ILE A 220 3.24 -8.90 12.35
CA ILE A 220 3.46 -8.84 13.81
C ILE A 220 4.62 -9.76 14.23
N LEU A 221 4.76 -10.92 13.60
CA LEU A 221 5.73 -11.95 13.98
C LEU A 221 7.16 -11.67 13.46
N LEU A 222 7.28 -10.97 12.31
CA LEU A 222 8.56 -10.69 11.66
C LEU A 222 9.61 -9.98 12.54
N PRO A 223 9.27 -8.94 13.34
CA PRO A 223 10.25 -8.31 14.23
C PRO A 223 10.82 -9.23 15.30
N PHE A 224 9.98 -10.08 15.90
CA PHE A 224 10.43 -11.07 16.91
C PHE A 224 11.38 -12.08 16.28
N LEU A 225 11.02 -12.58 15.10
CA LEU A 225 11.87 -13.50 14.35
C LEU A 225 13.23 -12.84 13.99
N GLY A 226 13.22 -11.55 13.64
CA GLY A 226 14.44 -10.75 13.46
C GLY A 226 15.33 -10.76 14.70
N PHE A 227 14.78 -10.44 15.88
CA PHE A 227 15.52 -10.53 17.15
C PHE A 227 16.08 -11.94 17.41
N GLN A 228 15.27 -12.96 17.20
CA GLN A 228 15.66 -14.36 17.42
C GLN A 228 16.81 -14.80 16.50
N PHE A 229 16.91 -14.29 15.27
CA PHE A 229 18.10 -14.54 14.43
C PHE A 229 19.30 -13.72 14.82
N GLY A 230 19.10 -12.42 15.11
CA GLY A 230 20.20 -11.60 15.55
C GLY A 230 20.83 -12.11 16.85
N SER A 231 20.07 -12.86 17.65
CA SER A 231 20.59 -13.49 18.87
C SER A 231 21.62 -14.59 18.64
N THR A 232 21.75 -15.11 17.40
CA THR A 232 22.75 -16.10 17.03
C THR A 232 23.97 -15.49 16.34
N ILE A 233 24.01 -14.16 16.19
CA ILE A 233 25.08 -13.44 15.49
C ILE A 233 25.94 -12.71 16.52
N ASP A 234 27.21 -13.08 16.55
CA ASP A 234 28.25 -12.27 17.17
C ASP A 234 28.88 -11.37 16.09
N LEU A 235 28.82 -10.04 16.28
CA LEU A 235 29.31 -9.08 15.30
C LEU A 235 30.84 -9.02 15.24
N VAL A 236 31.55 -9.38 16.32
CA VAL A 236 33.02 -9.47 16.27
C VAL A 236 33.41 -10.59 15.31
N ASP A 237 32.70 -11.72 15.38
CA ASP A 237 32.94 -12.85 14.48
C ASP A 237 32.36 -12.62 13.09
N ALA A 238 31.17 -12.02 12.98
CA ALA A 238 30.49 -11.82 11.70
C ALA A 238 31.22 -10.84 10.75
N PHE A 239 31.98 -9.88 11.28
CA PHE A 239 32.75 -8.92 10.48
C PHE A 239 34.18 -9.38 10.16
N GLN A 240 34.52 -10.64 10.39
CA GLN A 240 35.78 -11.21 9.93
C GLN A 240 35.85 -11.16 8.38
N ALA A 241 37.06 -10.88 7.86
CA ALA A 241 37.25 -10.57 6.45
C ALA A 241 36.90 -11.76 5.54
N ASP A 242 37.13 -12.98 6.00
CA ASP A 242 36.76 -14.22 5.33
C ASP A 242 35.24 -14.36 5.16
N ILE A 243 34.44 -14.08 6.21
CA ILE A 243 32.97 -14.11 6.14
C ILE A 243 32.45 -13.11 5.10
N ILE A 244 32.98 -11.89 5.09
CA ILE A 244 32.55 -10.85 4.15
C ILE A 244 32.89 -11.26 2.71
N VAL A 245 34.08 -11.78 2.46
CA VAL A 245 34.50 -12.25 1.13
C VAL A 245 33.60 -13.40 0.65
N VAL A 246 33.32 -14.36 1.54
CA VAL A 246 32.42 -15.49 1.26
C VAL A 246 30.99 -15.00 0.96
N ALA A 247 30.47 -14.04 1.72
CA ALA A 247 29.14 -13.48 1.49
C ALA A 247 29.03 -12.71 0.17
N LEU A 248 30.07 -11.97 -0.22
CA LEU A 248 30.12 -11.30 -1.53
C LEU A 248 30.17 -12.31 -2.68
N LEU A 249 30.99 -13.36 -2.54
CA LEU A 249 31.05 -14.45 -3.52
C LEU A 249 29.70 -15.15 -3.65
N LEU A 250 29.08 -15.51 -2.53
CA LEU A 250 27.77 -16.16 -2.52
C LEU A 250 26.69 -15.27 -3.11
N THR A 251 26.72 -13.96 -2.87
CA THR A 251 25.80 -13.00 -3.50
C THR A 251 25.92 -13.03 -5.02
N ALA A 252 27.15 -13.03 -5.55
CA ALA A 252 27.38 -13.10 -6.99
C ALA A 252 26.88 -14.42 -7.61
N ILE A 253 27.14 -15.55 -6.93
CA ILE A 253 26.62 -16.87 -7.35
C ILE A 253 25.09 -16.88 -7.32
N TYR A 254 24.50 -16.39 -6.24
CA TYR A 254 23.07 -16.31 -6.05
C TYR A 254 22.40 -15.53 -7.19
N TRP A 255 22.92 -14.35 -7.55
CA TRP A 255 22.41 -13.60 -8.70
C TRP A 255 22.66 -14.29 -10.03
N ALA A 256 23.82 -14.91 -10.25
CA ALA A 256 24.07 -15.65 -11.49
C ALA A 256 23.00 -16.74 -11.71
N VAL A 257 22.63 -17.47 -10.67
CA VAL A 257 21.61 -18.53 -10.74
C VAL A 257 20.20 -17.94 -10.84
N THR A 258 19.88 -16.95 -10.02
CA THR A 258 18.50 -16.44 -9.88
C THR A 258 18.12 -15.36 -10.88
N ILE A 259 19.09 -14.77 -11.60
CA ILE A 259 18.83 -13.79 -12.66
C ILE A 259 18.91 -14.45 -14.02
N ILE A 260 20.01 -15.13 -14.36
CA ILE A 260 20.32 -15.44 -15.76
C ILE A 260 19.22 -16.30 -16.41
N ILE A 261 18.88 -17.44 -15.80
CA ILE A 261 17.89 -18.36 -16.37
C ILE A 261 16.46 -17.78 -16.26
N PRO A 262 16.00 -17.28 -15.08
CA PRO A 262 14.69 -16.66 -14.97
C PRO A 262 14.49 -15.48 -15.92
N PHE A 263 15.50 -14.62 -16.10
CA PHE A 263 15.44 -13.48 -17.00
C PHE A 263 15.28 -13.91 -18.45
N ILE A 264 16.00 -14.95 -18.90
CA ILE A 264 15.84 -15.49 -20.25
C ILE A 264 14.42 -16.02 -20.47
N VAL A 265 13.88 -16.75 -19.49
CA VAL A 265 12.51 -17.29 -19.56
C VAL A 265 11.48 -16.15 -19.57
N ASP A 266 11.58 -15.21 -18.65
CA ASP A 266 10.68 -14.05 -18.56
C ASP A 266 10.73 -13.21 -19.86
N ARG A 267 11.95 -12.96 -20.37
CA ARG A 267 12.17 -12.12 -21.54
C ARG A 267 11.74 -12.74 -22.86
N TYR A 268 12.18 -13.97 -23.11
CA TYR A 268 12.12 -14.58 -24.45
C TYR A 268 11.09 -15.68 -24.57
N VAL A 269 10.77 -16.40 -23.47
CA VAL A 269 9.74 -17.44 -23.48
C VAL A 269 8.38 -16.84 -23.19
N LEU A 270 8.30 -15.95 -22.18
CA LEU A 270 7.06 -15.29 -21.81
C LEU A 270 6.80 -14.00 -22.57
N GLY A 271 7.77 -13.50 -23.34
CA GLY A 271 7.63 -12.25 -24.10
C GLY A 271 7.47 -11.00 -23.23
N ARG A 272 7.91 -11.06 -21.96
CA ARG A 272 7.78 -9.97 -20.99
C ARG A 272 9.08 -9.15 -20.91
N PRO A 273 9.09 -8.02 -20.18
CA PRO A 273 10.28 -7.17 -20.05
C PRO A 273 11.43 -7.78 -19.23
N GLY A 274 11.16 -8.80 -18.40
CA GLY A 274 12.13 -9.33 -17.44
C GLY A 274 11.96 -8.82 -16.00
N TYR A 275 10.94 -8.01 -15.71
CA TYR A 275 10.76 -7.43 -14.37
C TYR A 275 10.37 -8.46 -13.32
N ALA A 276 9.68 -9.54 -13.68
CA ALA A 276 9.29 -10.56 -12.72
C ALA A 276 10.53 -11.35 -12.27
N ALA A 277 11.40 -11.73 -13.23
CA ALA A 277 12.67 -12.34 -12.91
C ALA A 277 13.52 -11.44 -12.00
N MET A 278 13.70 -10.16 -12.38
CA MET A 278 14.53 -9.20 -11.62
C MET A 278 13.94 -8.82 -10.27
N GLY A 279 12.61 -8.75 -10.14
CA GLY A 279 11.95 -8.50 -8.86
C GLY A 279 12.16 -9.64 -7.86
N SER A 280 12.38 -10.87 -8.36
CA SER A 280 12.52 -12.05 -7.52
C SER A 280 13.93 -12.23 -6.93
N THR A 281 14.88 -11.33 -7.25
CA THR A 281 16.30 -11.51 -6.92
C THR A 281 16.65 -11.20 -5.47
N ALA A 282 15.69 -10.88 -4.62
CA ALA A 282 15.93 -10.64 -3.21
C ALA A 282 15.86 -11.95 -2.42
N LEU A 283 16.85 -12.18 -1.56
CA LEU A 283 16.82 -13.33 -0.63
C LEU A 283 15.72 -13.08 0.42
N ALA A 284 14.95 -14.10 0.81
CA ALA A 284 14.00 -13.95 1.90
C ALA A 284 14.67 -14.12 3.25
N GLY A 285 14.23 -13.38 4.27
CA GLY A 285 14.71 -13.57 5.64
C GLY A 285 14.48 -14.98 6.18
N VAL A 286 13.52 -15.72 5.61
CA VAL A 286 13.29 -17.13 5.94
C VAL A 286 14.53 -18.01 5.69
N SER A 287 15.44 -17.65 4.77
CA SER A 287 16.68 -18.40 4.55
C SER A 287 17.58 -18.44 5.77
N LEU A 288 17.51 -17.43 6.64
CA LEU A 288 18.29 -17.38 7.89
C LEU A 288 17.89 -18.49 8.87
N VAL A 289 16.68 -19.03 8.72
CA VAL A 289 16.20 -20.10 9.59
C VAL A 289 16.77 -21.46 9.21
N LEU A 290 16.84 -21.75 7.91
CA LEU A 290 17.05 -23.10 7.41
C LEU A 290 18.35 -23.75 7.94
N PRO A 291 19.49 -23.05 8.08
CA PRO A 291 20.71 -23.67 8.60
C PRO A 291 20.51 -24.25 10.01
N ALA A 292 19.86 -23.52 10.91
CA ALA A 292 19.57 -23.99 12.27
C ALA A 292 18.57 -25.15 12.27
N MET A 293 17.57 -25.13 11.39
CA MET A 293 16.64 -26.24 11.21
C MET A 293 17.37 -27.51 10.74
N VAL A 294 18.14 -27.38 9.65
CA VAL A 294 18.80 -28.52 9.02
C VAL A 294 19.92 -29.07 9.89
N GLY A 295 20.72 -28.20 10.51
CA GLY A 295 21.78 -28.60 11.43
C GLY A 295 21.28 -29.40 12.62
N ASN A 296 20.21 -28.93 13.28
CA ASN A 296 19.65 -29.60 14.47
C ASN A 296 18.93 -30.91 14.15
N PHE A 297 18.22 -30.99 13.02
CA PHE A 297 17.34 -32.12 12.73
C PHE A 297 17.90 -33.14 11.73
N THR A 298 18.93 -32.78 10.96
CA THR A 298 19.38 -33.58 9.81
C THR A 298 20.85 -33.99 9.88
N PHE A 299 21.72 -33.21 10.54
CA PHE A 299 23.18 -33.44 10.52
C PHE A 299 23.75 -33.70 11.92
N ASP A 300 23.13 -34.61 12.70
CA ASP A 300 23.62 -35.03 14.03
C ASP A 300 23.95 -33.85 14.97
N GLY A 301 23.03 -32.89 15.06
CA GLY A 301 23.01 -31.77 16.01
C GLY A 301 24.32 -30.99 16.15
N GLN A 302 25.27 -31.54 16.91
CA GLN A 302 26.62 -31.01 17.07
C GLN A 302 27.38 -30.91 15.74
N LEU A 303 27.40 -31.95 14.90
CA LEU A 303 28.12 -31.89 13.62
C LEU A 303 27.48 -30.84 12.68
N GLY A 304 26.15 -30.79 12.65
CA GLY A 304 25.38 -29.80 11.90
C GLY A 304 25.65 -28.39 12.36
N SER A 305 25.71 -28.16 13.69
CA SER A 305 26.02 -26.84 14.27
C SER A 305 27.41 -26.33 13.90
N VAL A 306 28.39 -27.24 13.74
CA VAL A 306 29.74 -26.90 13.30
C VAL A 306 29.75 -26.53 11.82
N ILE A 307 29.06 -27.31 10.97
CA ILE A 307 28.96 -27.04 9.53
C ILE A 307 28.28 -25.68 9.28
N THR A 308 27.21 -25.38 10.03
CA THR A 308 26.41 -24.17 9.81
C THR A 308 26.83 -22.97 10.65
N ALA A 309 27.99 -23.01 11.32
CA ALA A 309 28.40 -22.00 12.30
C ALA A 309 28.36 -20.57 11.75
N ASN A 310 28.82 -20.37 10.51
CA ASN A 310 28.88 -19.06 9.86
C ASN A 310 27.68 -18.77 8.95
N ALA A 311 26.76 -19.73 8.78
CA ALA A 311 25.69 -19.69 7.79
C ALA A 311 24.78 -18.46 7.98
N VAL A 312 24.35 -18.19 9.21
CA VAL A 312 23.44 -17.08 9.52
C VAL A 312 24.11 -15.74 9.23
N SER A 313 25.37 -15.56 9.61
CA SER A 313 26.14 -14.34 9.33
C SER A 313 26.31 -14.09 7.83
N ILE A 314 26.74 -15.12 7.09
CA ILE A 314 26.90 -15.04 5.63
C ILE A 314 25.57 -14.68 4.96
N LEU A 315 24.50 -15.42 5.29
CA LEU A 315 23.18 -15.21 4.72
C LEU A 315 22.60 -13.84 5.10
N ALA A 316 22.89 -13.30 6.28
CA ALA A 316 22.45 -11.97 6.69
C ALA A 316 23.07 -10.87 5.82
N PHE A 317 24.35 -11.00 5.44
CA PHE A 317 24.99 -10.10 4.48
C PHE A 317 24.38 -10.23 3.08
N VAL A 318 24.19 -11.46 2.59
CA VAL A 318 23.55 -11.70 1.28
C VAL A 318 22.12 -11.13 1.28
N LEU A 319 21.36 -11.33 2.37
CA LEU A 319 20.03 -10.78 2.56
C LEU A 319 20.05 -9.26 2.41
N PHE A 320 20.90 -8.59 3.18
CA PHE A 320 21.02 -7.13 3.12
C PHE A 320 21.32 -6.63 1.70
N ILE A 321 22.38 -7.14 1.08
CA ILE A 321 22.83 -6.70 -0.25
C ILE A 321 21.72 -6.91 -1.29
N THR A 322 21.12 -8.10 -1.30
CA THR A 322 20.09 -8.45 -2.29
C THR A 322 18.80 -7.66 -2.10
N ASN A 323 18.37 -7.41 -0.85
CA ASN A 323 17.13 -6.68 -0.57
C ASN A 323 17.27 -5.19 -0.86
N VAL A 324 18.45 -4.60 -0.62
CA VAL A 324 18.73 -3.20 -0.96
C VAL A 324 18.82 -3.01 -2.47
N LEU A 325 19.46 -3.93 -3.21
CA LEU A 325 19.77 -3.73 -4.64
C LEU A 325 18.68 -4.22 -5.60
N SER A 326 17.82 -5.17 -5.21
CA SER A 326 16.76 -5.71 -6.10
C SER A 326 15.79 -4.64 -6.66
N PRO A 327 15.34 -3.62 -5.88
CA PRO A 327 14.51 -2.54 -6.43
C PRO A 327 15.22 -1.76 -7.56
N PHE A 328 16.52 -1.51 -7.39
CA PHE A 328 17.32 -0.78 -8.38
C PHE A 328 17.51 -1.60 -9.66
N PHE A 329 17.77 -2.90 -9.54
CA PHE A 329 17.90 -3.80 -10.68
C PHE A 329 16.62 -3.90 -11.51
N THR A 330 15.47 -4.04 -10.84
CA THR A 330 14.18 -4.10 -11.52
C THR A 330 13.87 -2.79 -12.24
N LYS A 331 14.08 -1.66 -11.55
CA LYS A 331 13.89 -0.32 -12.14
C LYS A 331 14.82 -0.08 -13.34
N TRP A 332 16.10 -0.43 -13.20
CA TRP A 332 17.07 -0.29 -14.29
C TRP A 332 16.69 -1.12 -15.52
N THR A 333 16.27 -2.37 -15.30
CA THR A 333 15.80 -3.28 -16.35
C THR A 333 14.60 -2.69 -17.09
N MET A 334 13.62 -2.16 -16.35
CA MET A 334 12.44 -1.54 -16.94
C MET A 334 12.75 -0.27 -17.74
N ASN A 335 13.62 0.59 -17.20
CA ASN A 335 14.05 1.80 -17.92
C ASN A 335 14.78 1.45 -19.23
N ALA A 336 15.68 0.46 -19.20
CA ALA A 336 16.36 -0.02 -20.39
C ALA A 336 15.38 -0.63 -21.39
N TYR A 337 14.38 -1.38 -20.91
CA TYR A 337 13.35 -1.97 -21.76
C TYR A 337 12.55 -0.91 -22.51
N PHE A 338 11.98 0.06 -21.79
CA PHE A 338 11.21 1.15 -22.40
C PHE A 338 12.05 2.00 -23.38
N LYS A 339 13.31 2.27 -23.04
CA LYS A 339 14.18 3.07 -23.91
C LYS A 339 14.48 2.39 -25.24
N HIS A 340 14.64 1.06 -25.25
CA HIS A 340 15.17 0.33 -26.40
C HIS A 340 14.14 -0.53 -27.14
N HIS A 341 12.96 -0.79 -26.55
CA HIS A 341 11.99 -1.75 -27.08
C HIS A 341 10.57 -1.17 -27.13
N LYS A 342 10.41 0.05 -27.66
CA LYS A 342 9.14 0.77 -27.67
C LYS A 342 7.95 -0.06 -28.17
N ALA A 343 8.04 -0.60 -29.38
CA ALA A 343 6.93 -1.37 -29.98
C ALA A 343 6.51 -2.57 -29.12
N ALA A 344 7.50 -3.27 -28.53
CA ALA A 344 7.21 -4.40 -27.62
C ALA A 344 6.68 -3.93 -26.25
N ALA A 345 7.05 -2.73 -25.79
CA ALA A 345 6.48 -2.16 -24.58
C ALA A 345 5.01 -1.75 -24.80
N GLU A 346 4.69 -1.16 -25.95
CA GLU A 346 3.31 -0.82 -26.33
C GLU A 346 2.43 -2.07 -26.44
N ASP A 347 2.93 -3.13 -27.06
CA ASP A 347 2.23 -4.43 -27.14
C ASP A 347 1.93 -5.02 -25.75
N VAL A 348 2.92 -4.98 -24.84
CA VAL A 348 2.82 -5.58 -23.50
C VAL A 348 1.92 -4.77 -22.55
N PHE A 349 1.98 -3.43 -22.61
CA PHE A 349 1.39 -2.55 -21.60
C PHE A 349 0.17 -1.76 -22.07
N SER A 350 -0.14 -1.68 -23.36
CA SER A 350 -1.27 -0.87 -23.86
C SER A 350 -2.62 -1.24 -23.25
N GLN A 351 -2.84 -2.53 -22.99
CA GLN A 351 -4.10 -3.02 -22.42
C GLN A 351 -4.13 -2.95 -20.88
N THR A 352 -2.98 -3.16 -20.22
CA THR A 352 -2.93 -3.35 -18.76
C THR A 352 -2.44 -2.12 -18.00
N HIS A 353 -1.60 -1.30 -18.63
CA HIS A 353 -0.95 -0.14 -18.01
C HIS A 353 -0.74 1.01 -19.04
N PRO A 354 -1.79 1.51 -19.71
CA PRO A 354 -1.67 2.61 -20.68
C PRO A 354 -1.09 3.90 -20.05
N GLU A 355 -1.35 4.14 -18.77
CA GLU A 355 -0.80 5.24 -17.98
C GLU A 355 0.74 5.18 -17.88
N LEU A 356 1.29 3.97 -17.83
CA LEU A 356 2.73 3.75 -17.78
C LEU A 356 3.37 4.14 -19.11
N LEU A 357 2.73 3.84 -20.24
CA LEU A 357 3.21 4.24 -21.56
C LEU A 357 3.14 5.76 -21.74
N ALA A 358 2.05 6.41 -21.32
CA ALA A 358 1.89 7.87 -21.36
C ALA A 358 2.87 8.62 -20.44
N ALA A 359 3.30 7.97 -19.36
CA ALA A 359 4.34 8.49 -18.49
C ALA A 359 5.73 8.44 -19.14
N VAL A 360 5.98 7.37 -19.88
CA VAL A 360 7.29 6.99 -20.42
C VAL A 360 7.58 7.63 -21.78
N TYR A 361 6.57 7.75 -22.63
CA TYR A 361 6.68 8.33 -23.97
C TYR A 361 5.96 9.68 -24.05
N ASP A 362 6.49 10.62 -24.83
CA ASP A 362 5.81 11.87 -25.15
C ASP A 362 4.76 11.69 -26.27
N GLU A 363 4.03 12.77 -26.60
CA GLU A 363 2.99 12.77 -27.65
C GLU A 363 3.55 12.45 -29.04
N ASN A 364 4.86 12.65 -29.25
CA ASN A 364 5.57 12.29 -30.48
C ASN A 364 6.14 10.87 -30.42
N GLY A 365 5.90 10.15 -29.33
CA GLY A 365 6.34 8.79 -29.11
C GLY A 365 7.83 8.63 -28.78
N ASN A 366 8.52 9.68 -28.34
CA ASN A 366 9.90 9.61 -27.88
C ASN A 366 9.98 9.28 -26.39
N TYR A 367 10.99 8.49 -26.01
CA TYR A 367 11.26 8.17 -24.60
C TYR A 367 11.67 9.44 -23.82
N ARG A 368 10.95 9.77 -22.74
CA ARG A 368 11.24 10.94 -21.89
C ARG A 368 12.52 10.69 -21.08
N ASN A 369 13.39 11.70 -20.93
CA ASN A 369 14.68 11.51 -20.25
C ASN A 369 14.54 11.32 -18.71
N HIS A 370 15.53 10.65 -18.12
CA HIS A 370 15.58 10.12 -16.75
C HIS A 370 15.29 11.13 -15.60
N HIS A 371 15.38 12.44 -15.85
CA HIS A 371 15.13 13.50 -14.87
C HIS A 371 13.65 13.87 -14.70
N HIS A 372 12.82 13.75 -15.75
CA HIS A 372 11.36 13.93 -15.64
C HIS A 372 10.65 12.69 -15.06
N TYR A 373 11.34 11.55 -15.10
CA TYR A 373 10.84 10.23 -14.69
C TYR A 373 10.64 10.04 -13.19
N HIS A 374 11.54 10.61 -12.36
CA HIS A 374 11.48 10.40 -10.92
C HIS A 374 10.25 11.04 -10.28
N ASP A 375 9.81 12.17 -10.82
CA ASP A 375 8.65 12.91 -10.31
C ASP A 375 7.34 12.25 -10.77
N ILE A 376 7.30 11.74 -12.01
CA ILE A 376 6.14 11.03 -12.57
C ILE A 376 5.95 9.67 -11.90
N PHE A 377 7.01 8.88 -11.69
CA PHE A 377 6.92 7.63 -10.94
C PHE A 377 6.70 7.85 -9.45
N GLY A 378 7.23 8.92 -8.86
CA GLY A 378 6.88 9.32 -7.49
C GLY A 378 5.38 9.62 -7.35
N ARG A 379 4.76 10.22 -8.38
CA ARG A 379 3.32 10.48 -8.45
C ARG A 379 2.51 9.20 -8.72
N ILE A 380 2.89 8.38 -9.70
CA ILE A 380 2.21 7.11 -10.08
C ILE A 380 2.33 6.04 -8.99
N PHE A 381 3.47 5.92 -8.32
CA PHE A 381 3.71 4.87 -7.32
C PHE A 381 3.29 5.24 -5.90
N ARG A 382 3.10 6.53 -5.58
CA ARG A 382 2.26 6.92 -4.44
C ARG A 382 0.77 6.80 -4.75
N SER A 383 0.38 6.85 -6.02
CA SER A 383 -1.01 6.80 -6.49
C SER A 383 -1.67 5.42 -6.42
N ARG A 384 -0.92 4.33 -6.17
CA ARG A 384 -1.46 2.95 -6.21
C ARG A 384 -1.18 2.15 -4.94
N SER A 385 -1.19 2.77 -3.75
CA SER A 385 -1.71 2.03 -2.59
C SER A 385 -3.15 1.65 -2.95
N HIS A 386 -3.51 0.38 -2.80
CA HIS A 386 -4.70 -0.22 -3.40
C HIS A 386 -6.02 0.23 -2.75
N ASP A 387 -6.01 1.36 -2.02
CA ASP A 387 -7.08 1.76 -1.11
C ASP A 387 -7.69 3.15 -1.43
N ASP A 388 -7.18 3.90 -2.43
CA ASP A 388 -7.61 5.30 -2.65
C ASP A 388 -8.39 5.57 -3.95
N ASP A 389 -8.30 4.72 -4.99
CA ASP A 389 -9.13 4.89 -6.20
C ASP A 389 -10.59 4.49 -5.86
N GLY A 390 -11.53 5.41 -6.04
CA GLY A 390 -12.93 5.21 -5.63
C GLY A 390 -13.24 5.53 -4.15
N THR A 391 -12.30 6.16 -3.43
CA THR A 391 -12.49 6.64 -2.06
C THR A 391 -12.94 8.11 -2.04
N LEU A 392 -14.08 8.37 -1.38
CA LEU A 392 -14.53 9.71 -1.02
C LEU A 392 -13.81 10.16 0.26
N VAL A 393 -13.08 11.28 0.21
CA VAL A 393 -12.44 11.91 1.36
C VAL A 393 -13.28 13.12 1.78
N GLN A 394 -13.77 13.07 3.02
CA GLN A 394 -14.56 14.14 3.61
C GLN A 394 -13.80 14.80 4.76
N VAL A 395 -13.82 16.12 4.84
CA VAL A 395 -13.35 16.89 6.02
C VAL A 395 -14.55 17.29 6.87
N SER A 396 -14.50 16.98 8.16
CA SER A 396 -15.59 17.24 9.13
C SER A 396 -16.91 16.52 8.80
N THR A 397 -18.00 16.92 9.47
CA THR A 397 -19.37 16.41 9.24
C THR A 397 -20.32 17.55 8.94
N LEU A 398 -21.38 17.27 8.20
CA LEU A 398 -22.39 18.28 7.90
C LEU A 398 -23.08 18.80 9.17
N ASN A 399 -23.38 17.95 10.15
CA ASN A 399 -23.93 18.41 11.43
C ASN A 399 -23.02 19.38 12.16
N ALA A 400 -21.70 19.15 12.16
CA ALA A 400 -20.76 20.09 12.77
C ALA A 400 -20.79 21.44 12.06
N LEU A 401 -20.81 21.43 10.73
CA LEU A 401 -20.95 22.64 9.93
C LEU A 401 -22.28 23.36 10.20
N MET A 402 -23.39 22.62 10.27
CA MET A 402 -24.72 23.15 10.53
C MET A 402 -24.86 23.80 11.91
N GLU A 403 -24.17 23.27 12.91
CA GLU A 403 -24.11 23.83 14.27
C GLU A 403 -23.12 25.03 14.38
N GLY A 404 -22.37 25.34 13.33
CA GLY A 404 -21.50 26.51 13.24
C GLY A 404 -20.00 26.22 13.39
N ASP A 405 -19.55 24.98 13.24
CA ASP A 405 -18.12 24.66 13.29
C ASP A 405 -17.45 25.00 11.96
N TYR A 406 -17.21 26.29 11.74
CA TYR A 406 -16.57 26.79 10.52
C TYR A 406 -15.04 26.79 10.59
N ARG A 407 -14.42 26.18 11.59
CA ARG A 407 -12.96 26.24 11.72
C ARG A 407 -12.27 25.35 10.70
N GLY A 408 -11.08 25.78 10.29
CA GLY A 408 -10.19 25.00 9.45
C GLY A 408 -9.74 23.71 10.13
N SER A 409 -10.04 22.56 9.53
CA SER A 409 -9.67 21.24 10.07
C SER A 409 -8.45 20.64 9.39
N LYS A 410 -8.42 20.67 8.05
CA LYS A 410 -7.37 20.09 7.22
C LYS A 410 -6.93 21.09 6.15
N THR A 411 -5.64 21.09 5.84
CA THR A 411 -5.05 21.97 4.83
C THR A 411 -5.40 21.50 3.42
N VAL A 412 -5.42 22.42 2.46
CA VAL A 412 -5.55 22.12 1.03
C VAL A 412 -4.49 21.11 0.61
N LYS A 413 -3.24 21.32 1.04
CA LYS A 413 -2.12 20.40 0.75
C LYS A 413 -2.38 18.97 1.22
N ASP A 414 -2.95 18.79 2.41
CA ASP A 414 -3.19 17.47 2.97
C ASP A 414 -4.32 16.74 2.24
N VAL A 415 -5.37 17.46 1.85
CA VAL A 415 -6.53 16.88 1.14
C VAL A 415 -6.17 16.56 -0.32
N LEU A 416 -5.54 17.50 -1.03
CA LEU A 416 -5.17 17.34 -2.45
C LEU A 416 -3.97 16.40 -2.66
N LYS A 417 -3.36 15.90 -1.57
CA LYS A 417 -2.33 14.86 -1.65
C LYS A 417 -2.86 13.57 -2.26
N THR A 418 -4.14 13.26 -2.04
CA THR A 418 -4.78 12.01 -2.46
C THR A 418 -6.07 12.23 -3.27
N THR A 419 -6.44 13.48 -3.58
CA THR A 419 -7.69 13.83 -4.27
C THR A 419 -7.46 14.97 -5.26
N ASP A 420 -8.37 15.15 -6.22
CA ASP A 420 -8.24 16.17 -7.27
C ASP A 420 -9.56 16.84 -7.70
N THR A 421 -10.70 16.34 -7.22
CA THR A 421 -12.03 16.82 -7.63
C THR A 421 -12.99 16.79 -6.45
N GLY A 422 -13.82 17.83 -6.28
CA GLY A 422 -14.78 17.89 -5.18
C GLY A 422 -15.36 19.27 -4.91
N VAL A 423 -16.10 19.36 -3.80
CA VAL A 423 -16.81 20.56 -3.34
C VAL A 423 -16.63 20.77 -1.84
N GLY A 424 -16.91 21.97 -1.33
CA GLY A 424 -16.82 22.26 0.11
C GLY A 424 -16.98 23.72 0.44
N THR A 425 -16.48 24.13 1.60
CA THR A 425 -16.41 25.53 2.06
C THR A 425 -15.08 25.84 2.70
N TYR A 426 -14.67 27.10 2.58
CA TYR A 426 -13.45 27.64 3.20
C TYR A 426 -13.62 27.82 4.72
N GLU A 427 -12.51 27.87 5.46
CA GLU A 427 -12.48 28.28 6.87
C GLU A 427 -13.25 29.60 7.15
N GLY A 428 -14.04 29.60 8.21
CA GLY A 428 -14.92 30.70 8.59
C GLY A 428 -16.14 30.84 7.68
N LEU A 429 -16.49 29.81 6.90
CA LEU A 429 -17.58 29.86 5.91
C LEU A 429 -17.36 30.97 4.86
N ASP A 430 -16.09 31.26 4.58
CA ASP A 430 -15.65 32.37 3.73
C ASP A 430 -15.72 32.01 2.24
N GLY A 431 -16.94 31.80 1.76
CA GLY A 431 -17.23 31.39 0.40
C GLY A 431 -17.18 29.88 0.16
N GLU A 432 -17.48 29.50 -1.09
CA GLU A 432 -17.66 28.12 -1.50
C GLU A 432 -16.38 27.57 -2.11
N ALA A 433 -15.93 26.41 -1.65
CA ALA A 433 -14.77 25.74 -2.21
C ALA A 433 -15.17 24.86 -3.40
N ILE A 434 -14.38 24.92 -4.48
CA ILE A 434 -14.51 24.09 -5.68
C ILE A 434 -13.15 23.49 -5.98
N ILE A 435 -13.06 22.17 -5.98
CA ILE A 435 -11.82 21.43 -6.26
C ILE A 435 -11.95 20.87 -7.68
N TYR A 436 -11.02 21.25 -8.55
CA TYR A 436 -11.05 20.88 -9.96
C TYR A 436 -9.64 20.67 -10.49
N LYS A 437 -9.41 19.49 -11.09
CA LYS A 437 -8.14 19.09 -11.72
C LYS A 437 -6.92 19.28 -10.81
N GLY A 438 -7.08 18.98 -9.52
CA GLY A 438 -5.99 19.05 -8.52
C GLY A 438 -5.72 20.44 -7.96
N HIS A 439 -6.58 21.41 -8.24
CA HIS A 439 -6.52 22.77 -7.71
C HIS A 439 -7.78 23.09 -6.91
N ALA A 440 -7.63 23.79 -5.79
CA ALA A 440 -8.75 24.26 -4.97
C ALA A 440 -8.99 25.75 -5.20
N TYR A 441 -10.23 26.13 -5.50
CA TYR A 441 -10.67 27.49 -5.71
C TYR A 441 -11.73 27.85 -4.68
N VAL A 442 -11.83 29.14 -4.34
CA VAL A 442 -12.88 29.66 -3.45
C VAL A 442 -13.64 30.79 -4.14
N GLY A 443 -14.95 30.61 -4.28
CA GLY A 443 -15.88 31.63 -4.76
C GLY A 443 -16.47 32.41 -3.59
N ARG A 444 -16.05 33.66 -3.42
CA ARG A 444 -16.41 34.49 -2.26
C ARG A 444 -17.70 35.28 -2.50
N ALA A 445 -18.28 35.80 -1.42
CA ALA A 445 -19.52 36.58 -1.46
C ALA A 445 -19.40 37.94 -2.18
N ASP A 446 -18.20 38.39 -2.54
CA ASP A 446 -17.96 39.53 -3.43
C ASP A 446 -18.06 39.17 -4.93
N GLY A 447 -18.16 37.87 -5.25
CA GLY A 447 -18.25 37.34 -6.60
C GLY A 447 -16.91 37.17 -7.30
N GLU A 448 -15.80 37.27 -6.56
CA GLU A 448 -14.48 36.89 -7.04
C GLU A 448 -14.16 35.42 -6.70
N VAL A 449 -13.49 34.76 -7.64
CA VAL A 449 -12.87 33.46 -7.42
C VAL A 449 -11.36 33.63 -7.35
N SER A 450 -10.76 33.03 -6.32
CA SER A 450 -9.31 32.94 -6.15
C SER A 450 -8.90 31.49 -5.90
N GLU A 451 -7.71 31.12 -6.34
CA GLU A 451 -7.11 29.83 -5.97
C GLU A 451 -6.69 29.86 -4.50
N MET A 452 -6.97 28.78 -3.78
CA MET A 452 -6.56 28.58 -2.38
C MET A 452 -5.08 28.21 -2.31
N THR A 453 -4.38 28.71 -1.30
CA THR A 453 -2.99 28.35 -1.02
C THR A 453 -2.89 26.96 -0.39
N PRO A 454 -1.74 26.27 -0.48
CA PRO A 454 -1.55 24.97 0.15
C PRO A 454 -1.78 24.96 1.67
N GLU A 455 -1.57 26.11 2.33
CA GLU A 455 -1.72 26.32 3.77
C GLU A 455 -3.16 26.71 4.18
N ASP A 456 -3.99 27.10 3.23
CA ASP A 456 -5.42 27.35 3.48
C ASP A 456 -6.10 26.06 3.95
N THR A 457 -7.22 26.20 4.65
CA THR A 457 -7.90 25.06 5.26
C THR A 457 -9.38 24.99 4.87
N PHE A 458 -9.90 23.76 4.85
CA PHE A 458 -11.32 23.49 4.68
C PHE A 458 -12.00 23.40 6.04
N ALA A 459 -13.15 24.04 6.18
CA ALA A 459 -14.07 23.77 7.30
C ALA A 459 -14.89 22.50 7.05
N PHE A 460 -15.31 22.33 5.80
CA PHE A 460 -15.95 21.12 5.31
C PHE A 460 -15.60 20.93 3.84
N SER A 461 -15.31 19.71 3.43
CA SER A 461 -15.11 19.38 2.01
C SER A 461 -15.41 17.92 1.75
N ILE A 462 -15.73 17.63 0.49
CA ILE A 462 -15.99 16.31 -0.03
C ILE A 462 -15.22 16.22 -1.35
N THR A 463 -14.22 15.35 -1.37
CA THR A 463 -13.25 15.25 -2.46
C THR A 463 -13.00 13.80 -2.82
N THR A 464 -12.58 13.55 -4.05
CA THR A 464 -12.11 12.23 -4.47
C THR A 464 -11.02 12.43 -5.50
N ARG A 465 -10.32 11.34 -5.80
CA ARG A 465 -9.49 11.26 -6.99
C ARG A 465 -10.36 10.78 -8.15
N PHE A 466 -10.58 11.68 -9.11
CA PHE A 466 -11.50 11.42 -10.20
C PHE A 466 -10.85 10.50 -11.24
N ASP A 467 -11.51 9.40 -11.56
CA ASP A 467 -11.15 8.53 -12.66
C ASP A 467 -11.59 9.16 -13.98
N GLU A 468 -10.61 9.73 -14.69
CA GLU A 468 -10.80 10.34 -16.00
C GLU A 468 -11.02 9.32 -17.13
N SER A 469 -10.82 8.02 -16.88
CA SER A 469 -10.94 6.97 -17.90
C SER A 469 -12.37 6.48 -18.12
N VAL A 470 -13.32 6.89 -17.27
CA VAL A 470 -14.74 6.58 -17.46
C VAL A 470 -15.30 7.17 -18.75
N ASP A 471 -16.35 6.53 -19.26
CA ASP A 471 -17.07 6.98 -20.44
C ASP A 471 -17.57 8.42 -20.27
N GLU A 472 -17.49 9.18 -21.38
CA GLU A 472 -17.99 10.54 -21.47
C GLU A 472 -19.30 10.54 -22.26
N ASP A 473 -20.35 11.04 -21.64
CA ASP A 473 -21.65 11.23 -22.26
C ASP A 473 -21.93 12.71 -22.56
N GLU A 474 -22.98 12.95 -23.33
CA GLU A 474 -23.47 14.29 -23.63
C GLU A 474 -24.93 14.43 -23.16
N ILE A 475 -25.20 15.43 -22.31
CA ILE A 475 -26.52 15.69 -21.76
C ILE A 475 -26.95 17.14 -21.97
N SER A 476 -28.25 17.34 -22.13
CA SER A 476 -28.90 18.66 -22.14
C SER A 476 -29.98 18.69 -21.07
N PHE A 477 -30.10 19.78 -20.33
CA PHE A 477 -31.08 19.95 -19.25
C PHE A 477 -31.53 21.40 -19.12
N ALA A 478 -32.82 21.61 -18.86
CA ALA A 478 -33.46 22.93 -18.82
C ALA A 478 -33.49 23.57 -17.43
N SER A 479 -33.34 22.78 -16.37
CA SER A 479 -33.32 23.25 -14.97
C SER A 479 -32.50 22.32 -14.07
N ILE A 480 -32.30 22.72 -12.81
CA ILE A 480 -31.63 21.87 -11.81
C ILE A 480 -32.43 20.61 -11.49
N GLU A 481 -33.78 20.67 -11.51
CA GLU A 481 -34.63 19.48 -11.35
C GLU A 481 -34.49 18.53 -12.53
N ASP A 482 -34.43 19.06 -13.76
CA ASP A 482 -34.20 18.25 -14.97
C ASP A 482 -32.80 17.61 -14.96
N LEU A 483 -31.78 18.36 -14.53
CA LEU A 483 -30.44 17.82 -14.30
C LEU A 483 -30.47 16.66 -13.29
N LYS A 484 -31.08 16.86 -12.11
CA LYS A 484 -31.18 15.81 -11.09
C LYS A 484 -31.93 14.58 -11.60
N ALA A 485 -33.00 14.77 -12.37
CA ALA A 485 -33.75 13.67 -12.97
C ALA A 485 -32.92 12.88 -14.00
N LYS A 486 -32.08 13.55 -14.79
CA LYS A 486 -31.16 12.89 -15.73
C LYS A 486 -30.01 12.18 -15.03
N LEU A 487 -29.47 12.79 -13.97
CA LEU A 487 -28.41 12.19 -13.18
C LEU A 487 -28.86 10.90 -12.47
N GLU A 488 -30.17 10.75 -12.21
CA GLU A 488 -30.77 9.53 -11.68
C GLU A 488 -30.48 8.30 -12.56
N GLU A 489 -30.40 8.48 -13.88
CA GLU A 489 -30.16 7.39 -14.84
C GLU A 489 -28.74 6.80 -14.70
N TYR A 490 -27.81 7.56 -14.10
CA TYR A 490 -26.44 7.13 -13.82
C TYR A 490 -26.30 6.37 -12.50
N LEU A 491 -27.33 6.43 -11.63
CA LEU A 491 -27.30 5.81 -10.31
C LEU A 491 -27.75 4.35 -10.40
N ASP A 492 -26.79 3.43 -10.50
CA ASP A 492 -27.09 1.99 -10.45
C ASP A 492 -27.58 1.52 -9.06
N SER A 493 -27.36 2.34 -8.03
CA SER A 493 -27.82 2.13 -6.66
C SER A 493 -27.71 3.42 -5.86
N HIS A 494 -28.74 3.70 -5.06
CA HIS A 494 -28.80 4.84 -4.15
C HIS A 494 -27.97 4.65 -2.87
N ASN A 495 -27.29 3.51 -2.74
CA ASN A 495 -26.49 3.17 -1.58
C ASN A 495 -24.98 3.42 -1.80
N TYR A 496 -24.59 4.00 -2.93
CA TYR A 496 -23.21 4.38 -3.21
C TYR A 496 -23.08 5.90 -3.36
N PHE A 497 -21.88 6.40 -3.11
CA PHE A 497 -21.55 7.77 -3.45
C PHE A 497 -21.21 7.86 -4.94
N PHE A 498 -21.49 9.00 -5.55
CA PHE A 498 -21.08 9.29 -6.92
C PHE A 498 -20.48 10.69 -7.00
N MET A 499 -19.42 10.85 -7.79
CA MET A 499 -18.85 12.15 -8.13
C MET A 499 -19.08 12.41 -9.61
N ILE A 500 -19.55 13.60 -9.96
CA ILE A 500 -19.73 14.03 -11.34
C ILE A 500 -18.81 15.19 -11.66
N LYS A 501 -18.41 15.22 -12.92
CA LYS A 501 -17.74 16.37 -13.53
C LYS A 501 -18.38 16.62 -14.88
N MET A 502 -18.91 17.82 -15.04
CA MET A 502 -19.52 18.28 -16.29
C MET A 502 -18.76 19.46 -16.84
N GLU A 503 -18.50 19.49 -18.14
CA GLU A 503 -17.81 20.59 -18.84
C GLU A 503 -18.65 21.05 -20.03
N GLY A 504 -18.86 22.36 -20.16
CA GLY A 504 -19.72 22.91 -21.20
C GLY A 504 -20.07 24.38 -21.00
N VAL A 505 -21.12 24.82 -21.69
CA VAL A 505 -21.69 26.18 -21.56
C VAL A 505 -22.98 26.09 -20.76
N PHE A 506 -23.09 26.93 -19.74
CA PHE A 506 -24.20 26.91 -18.80
C PHE A 506 -24.85 28.29 -18.64
N SER A 507 -26.12 28.31 -18.26
CA SER A 507 -26.70 29.41 -17.50
C SER A 507 -26.84 28.96 -16.05
N VAL A 508 -26.20 29.65 -15.12
CA VAL A 508 -26.13 29.25 -13.70
C VAL A 508 -26.51 30.39 -12.79
N ARG A 509 -27.21 30.05 -11.71
CA ARG A 509 -27.37 30.90 -10.53
C ARG A 509 -26.63 30.25 -9.39
N VAL A 510 -25.61 30.92 -8.87
CA VAL A 510 -24.78 30.42 -7.77
C VAL A 510 -24.95 31.29 -6.54
N ARG A 511 -24.61 30.76 -5.37
CA ARG A 511 -24.47 31.50 -4.13
C ARG A 511 -23.08 31.35 -3.52
N SER A 512 -22.74 32.31 -2.67
CA SER A 512 -21.60 32.23 -1.75
C SER A 512 -21.95 32.85 -0.40
N ASN A 513 -21.50 32.18 0.67
CA ASN A 513 -21.64 32.69 2.03
C ASN A 513 -20.60 33.76 2.38
N PHE A 514 -20.96 34.67 3.29
CA PHE A 514 -20.02 35.64 3.85
C PHE A 514 -19.14 35.00 4.93
N LYS A 515 -17.89 35.48 5.04
CA LYS A 515 -17.01 35.15 6.16
C LYS A 515 -17.68 35.45 7.51
N GLN A 516 -17.74 34.44 8.36
CA GLN A 516 -18.26 34.55 9.72
C GLN A 516 -17.16 34.94 10.70
N LYS A 517 -17.57 35.50 11.83
CA LYS A 517 -16.69 35.84 12.96
C LYS A 517 -17.11 35.06 14.18
N GLN A 518 -16.13 34.69 15.02
CA GLN A 518 -16.43 34.01 16.28
C GLN A 518 -17.13 34.96 17.29
N PRO A 519 -18.01 34.44 18.17
CA PRO A 519 -18.51 33.05 18.17
C PRO A 519 -19.41 32.79 16.95
N TYR A 520 -19.23 31.64 16.31
CA TYR A 520 -19.97 31.31 15.09
C TYR A 520 -21.43 30.98 15.41
N GLU A 521 -22.33 31.51 14.58
CA GLU A 521 -23.75 31.16 14.62
C GLU A 521 -24.02 29.94 13.72
N PRO A 522 -25.03 29.10 14.04
CA PRO A 522 -25.43 27.96 13.22
C PRO A 522 -25.75 28.33 11.76
N LEU A 523 -25.46 27.40 10.83
CA LEU A 523 -25.50 27.66 9.38
C LEU A 523 -26.87 28.12 8.90
N TYR A 524 -27.94 27.54 9.45
CA TYR A 524 -29.31 27.91 9.12
C TYR A 524 -29.69 29.36 9.48
N LYS A 525 -28.92 30.03 10.34
CA LYS A 525 -29.10 31.46 10.63
C LYS A 525 -28.31 32.34 9.67
N VAL A 526 -27.07 31.95 9.34
CA VAL A 526 -26.15 32.81 8.57
C VAL A 526 -26.31 32.64 7.06
N ALA A 527 -26.81 31.50 6.57
CA ALA A 527 -27.11 31.28 5.16
C ALA A 527 -28.21 32.22 4.62
N GLY A 528 -29.01 32.82 5.51
CA GLY A 528 -30.00 33.83 5.13
C GLY A 528 -29.39 35.10 4.52
N ASP A 529 -28.12 35.38 4.82
CA ASP A 529 -27.38 36.55 4.33
C ASP A 529 -26.49 36.22 3.12
N GLN A 530 -26.66 35.06 2.48
CA GLN A 530 -25.88 34.66 1.30
C GLN A 530 -25.96 35.67 0.15
N ARG A 531 -24.92 35.70 -0.71
CA ARG A 531 -24.94 36.46 -1.96
C ARG A 531 -25.19 35.54 -3.14
N GLU A 532 -26.17 35.87 -3.97
CA GLU A 532 -26.46 35.17 -5.22
C GLU A 532 -25.92 35.93 -6.44
N PHE A 533 -25.45 35.18 -7.43
CA PHE A 533 -24.95 35.68 -8.71
C PHE A 533 -25.55 34.86 -9.86
N GLU A 534 -25.95 35.53 -10.93
CA GLU A 534 -26.46 34.92 -12.15
C GLU A 534 -25.46 35.13 -13.28
N TYR A 535 -25.14 34.03 -13.98
CA TYR A 535 -24.28 34.03 -15.15
C TYR A 535 -25.02 33.30 -16.28
N HIS A 536 -24.97 33.89 -17.48
CA HIS A 536 -25.59 33.33 -18.68
C HIS A 536 -24.52 33.04 -19.72
N ASP A 537 -24.74 31.99 -20.50
CA ASP A 537 -23.86 31.55 -21.59
C ASP A 537 -22.38 31.47 -21.17
N ILE A 538 -22.12 30.99 -19.95
CA ILE A 538 -20.79 30.93 -19.36
C ILE A 538 -20.18 29.54 -19.54
N GLU A 539 -18.99 29.49 -20.12
CA GLU A 539 -18.22 28.25 -20.24
C GLU A 539 -17.55 27.92 -18.90
N GLY A 540 -17.64 26.67 -18.46
CA GLY A 540 -17.06 26.25 -17.18
C GLY A 540 -17.23 24.77 -16.89
N ALA A 541 -17.09 24.44 -15.61
CA ALA A 541 -17.25 23.10 -15.07
C ALA A 541 -18.27 23.10 -13.92
N VAL A 542 -19.08 22.04 -13.86
CA VAL A 542 -19.91 21.72 -12.70
C VAL A 542 -19.35 20.47 -12.04
N ILE A 543 -19.07 20.55 -10.74
CA ILE A 543 -18.60 19.44 -9.91
C ILE A 543 -19.71 19.10 -8.94
N GLY A 544 -20.02 17.82 -8.79
CA GLY A 544 -21.11 17.40 -7.91
C GLY A 544 -20.88 16.07 -7.23
N VAL A 545 -21.45 15.92 -6.05
CA VAL A 545 -21.46 14.68 -5.30
C VAL A 545 -22.90 14.25 -5.02
N PHE A 546 -23.17 12.97 -5.22
CA PHE A 546 -24.36 12.29 -4.72
C PHE A 546 -24.01 11.56 -3.44
N SER A 547 -24.77 11.80 -2.36
CA SER A 547 -24.65 11.05 -1.12
C SER A 547 -25.88 10.17 -0.86
N PRO A 548 -25.69 8.91 -0.42
CA PRO A 548 -26.78 8.04 -0.01
C PRO A 548 -27.65 8.60 1.13
N ASN A 549 -28.90 8.16 1.21
CA ASN A 549 -29.80 8.59 2.28
C ASN A 549 -29.33 8.19 3.69
N TYR A 550 -28.57 7.10 3.83
CA TYR A 550 -28.14 6.59 5.14
C TYR A 550 -27.02 7.43 5.79
N VAL A 551 -26.43 8.41 5.07
CA VAL A 551 -25.36 9.27 5.62
C VAL A 551 -25.87 10.62 6.13
N GLU A 552 -27.18 10.74 6.34
CA GLU A 552 -27.82 11.91 6.92
C GLU A 552 -27.12 12.39 8.20
N GLY A 553 -26.85 13.70 8.27
CA GLY A 553 -26.11 14.37 9.35
C GLY A 553 -24.59 14.25 9.27
N MET A 554 -24.08 13.21 8.61
CA MET A 554 -22.65 13.15 8.24
C MET A 554 -22.37 13.92 6.95
N ASN A 555 -23.27 13.82 5.98
CA ASN A 555 -23.22 14.49 4.68
C ASN A 555 -24.65 14.87 4.23
N LEU A 556 -24.78 15.55 3.08
CA LEU A 556 -26.04 15.98 2.47
C LEU A 556 -26.59 14.87 1.55
N PRO A 557 -27.70 14.20 1.89
CA PRO A 557 -28.33 13.23 1.00
C PRO A 557 -28.73 13.83 -0.35
N GLY A 558 -28.53 13.06 -1.42
CA GLY A 558 -28.81 13.50 -2.79
C GLY A 558 -27.67 14.31 -3.42
N TRP A 559 -28.01 15.07 -4.48
CA TRP A 559 -27.04 15.81 -5.28
C TRP A 559 -26.70 17.19 -4.70
N HIS A 560 -25.42 17.42 -4.48
CA HIS A 560 -24.79 18.70 -4.12
C HIS A 560 -23.82 19.12 -5.22
N VAL A 561 -24.01 20.29 -5.82
CA VAL A 561 -23.27 20.74 -7.03
C VAL A 561 -22.74 22.16 -6.91
N HIS A 562 -21.49 22.36 -7.33
CA HIS A 562 -20.80 23.66 -7.40
C HIS A 562 -20.38 23.96 -8.85
N PHE A 563 -20.22 25.24 -9.18
CA PHE A 563 -19.80 25.72 -10.49
C PHE A 563 -18.47 26.49 -10.42
N LEU A 564 -17.66 26.37 -11.47
CA LEU A 564 -16.44 27.14 -11.70
C LEU A 564 -16.32 27.51 -13.18
N SER A 565 -16.17 28.80 -13.48
CA SER A 565 -15.98 29.29 -14.86
C SER A 565 -14.61 28.90 -15.40
N LYS A 566 -14.51 28.77 -16.73
CA LYS A 566 -13.27 28.37 -17.44
C LYS A 566 -12.10 29.33 -17.24
N ASP A 567 -12.38 30.61 -16.98
CA ASP A 567 -11.37 31.63 -16.67
C ASP A 567 -10.99 31.68 -15.18
N PHE A 568 -11.62 30.82 -14.35
CA PHE A 568 -11.45 30.73 -12.90
C PHE A 568 -11.77 32.04 -12.17
N LYS A 569 -12.69 32.86 -12.69
CA LYS A 569 -13.09 34.15 -12.11
C LYS A 569 -14.49 34.17 -11.48
N LYS A 570 -15.32 33.18 -11.78
CA LYS A 570 -16.72 33.09 -11.33
C LYS A 570 -17.03 31.67 -10.88
N GLY A 571 -17.82 31.52 -9.82
CA GLY A 571 -18.10 30.23 -9.23
C GLY A 571 -18.87 30.32 -7.93
N GLY A 572 -19.31 29.17 -7.42
CA GLY A 572 -20.08 29.08 -6.18
C GLY A 572 -20.96 27.84 -6.12
N HIS A 573 -21.78 27.75 -5.09
CA HIS A 573 -22.77 26.68 -4.90
C HIS A 573 -23.97 26.91 -5.83
N ILE A 574 -24.37 25.91 -6.61
CA ILE A 574 -25.42 26.06 -7.62
C ILE A 574 -26.81 26.01 -6.99
N LEU A 575 -27.63 27.03 -7.27
CA LEU A 575 -29.06 27.07 -6.96
C LEU A 575 -29.92 26.71 -8.18
N GLU A 576 -29.53 27.19 -9.36
CA GLU A 576 -30.16 26.87 -10.64
C GLU A 576 -29.09 26.68 -11.71
N VAL A 577 -29.35 25.78 -12.66
CA VAL A 577 -28.46 25.50 -13.77
C VAL A 577 -29.25 24.98 -14.97
N SER A 578 -28.89 25.45 -16.16
CA SER A 578 -29.30 24.89 -17.43
C SER A 578 -28.09 24.79 -18.36
N GLY A 579 -28.11 23.82 -19.25
CA GLY A 579 -26.99 23.54 -20.15
C GLY A 579 -27.45 22.72 -21.34
N LYS A 580 -26.78 22.92 -22.46
CA LYS A 580 -27.04 22.19 -23.70
C LYS A 580 -25.75 21.54 -24.20
N ASP A 581 -25.86 20.29 -24.64
CA ASP A 581 -24.78 19.50 -25.22
C ASP A 581 -23.53 19.49 -24.30
N VAL A 582 -23.79 19.32 -22.99
CA VAL A 582 -22.78 19.34 -21.92
C VAL A 582 -22.15 17.96 -21.79
N LYS A 583 -20.82 17.92 -21.75
CA LYS A 583 -20.06 16.68 -21.52
C LYS A 583 -20.12 16.31 -20.05
N ILE A 584 -20.43 15.06 -19.73
CA ILE A 584 -20.49 14.55 -18.37
C ILE A 584 -19.65 13.28 -18.22
N LYS A 585 -18.95 13.18 -17.09
CA LYS A 585 -18.34 11.95 -16.58
C LYS A 585 -18.85 11.68 -15.16
N VAL A 586 -19.03 10.41 -14.84
CA VAL A 586 -19.55 9.95 -13.54
C VAL A 586 -18.64 8.88 -12.95
N ASN A 587 -18.24 9.05 -11.70
CA ASN A 587 -17.51 8.03 -10.94
C ASN A 587 -18.37 7.49 -9.81
N LYS A 588 -18.45 6.16 -9.72
CA LYS A 588 -19.01 5.45 -8.58
C LYS A 588 -17.94 5.27 -7.51
N LEU A 589 -18.27 5.60 -6.27
CA LEU A 589 -17.34 5.58 -5.13
C LEU A 589 -17.83 4.58 -4.08
N GLN A 590 -16.95 3.67 -3.67
CA GLN A 590 -17.28 2.52 -2.82
C GLN A 590 -16.61 2.57 -1.44
N ALA A 591 -15.76 3.55 -1.21
CA ALA A 591 -15.11 3.79 0.07
C ALA A 591 -15.32 5.24 0.51
N TRP A 592 -15.37 5.46 1.82
CA TRP A 592 -15.55 6.77 2.42
C TRP A 592 -14.66 6.93 3.64
N LYS A 593 -13.83 7.97 3.61
CA LYS A 593 -12.86 8.33 4.64
C LYS A 593 -13.22 9.70 5.20
N VAL A 594 -13.54 9.74 6.49
CA VAL A 594 -13.87 10.99 7.18
C VAL A 594 -12.68 11.47 8.01
N LEU A 595 -12.20 12.67 7.72
CA LEU A 595 -11.16 13.36 8.44
C LEU A 595 -11.82 14.27 9.49
N MET A 596 -11.81 13.83 10.74
CA MET A 596 -12.41 14.58 11.85
C MET A 596 -11.53 15.79 12.24
N PRO A 597 -12.12 16.92 12.68
CA PRO A 597 -11.40 18.01 13.33
C PRO A 597 -10.62 17.51 14.55
N ASP A 598 -9.35 17.93 14.64
CA ASP A 598 -8.47 17.65 15.78
C ASP A 598 -8.39 18.92 16.65
N ASP A 599 -9.53 19.33 17.20
CA ASP A 599 -9.67 20.54 18.02
C ASP A 599 -10.41 20.23 19.34
N PRO A 600 -9.95 20.78 20.49
CA PRO A 600 -10.56 20.51 21.79
C PRO A 600 -12.05 20.86 21.87
N ASP A 601 -12.51 21.89 21.18
CA ASP A 601 -13.91 22.27 21.26
C ASP A 601 -14.80 21.28 20.52
N PHE A 602 -14.36 20.74 19.37
CA PHE A 602 -15.12 19.74 18.62
C PHE A 602 -15.54 18.55 19.51
N SER A 603 -14.67 18.14 20.44
CA SER A 603 -14.95 17.04 21.39
C SER A 603 -16.11 17.32 22.37
N THR A 604 -16.52 18.59 22.52
CA THR A 604 -17.59 19.03 23.42
C THR A 604 -18.95 19.22 22.72
N TRP A 605 -18.99 19.11 21.38
CA TRP A 605 -20.19 19.40 20.60
C TRP A 605 -21.20 18.25 20.67
N ASN A 606 -22.48 18.59 20.79
CA ASN A 606 -23.57 17.61 20.73
C ASN A 606 -24.10 17.47 19.30
N LEU A 607 -23.49 16.59 18.51
CA LEU A 607 -23.83 16.39 17.10
C LEU A 607 -25.03 15.45 16.87
N LYS A 608 -25.82 15.15 17.92
CA LYS A 608 -26.97 14.22 17.86
C LYS A 608 -28.29 14.89 17.47
N GLU A 609 -28.33 16.22 17.33
CA GLU A 609 -29.55 16.93 16.92
C GLU A 609 -29.94 16.49 15.51
N ASP A 610 -31.24 16.24 15.30
CA ASP A 610 -31.79 16.02 13.96
C ASP A 610 -31.94 17.38 13.26
N LEU A 611 -31.03 17.64 12.32
CA LEU A 611 -30.94 18.89 11.58
C LEU A 611 -31.48 18.78 10.16
N LYS A 612 -32.21 17.71 9.80
CA LYS A 612 -32.68 17.46 8.44
C LYS A 612 -33.38 18.66 7.80
N ALA A 613 -34.45 19.14 8.43
CA ALA A 613 -35.26 20.23 7.89
C ALA A 613 -34.47 21.55 7.77
N LYS A 614 -33.55 21.80 8.71
CA LYS A 614 -32.66 22.97 8.67
C LYS A 614 -31.65 22.85 7.53
N THR A 615 -31.14 21.65 7.30
CA THR A 615 -30.18 21.34 6.23
C THR A 615 -30.82 21.54 4.87
N GLU A 616 -32.03 21.01 4.66
CA GLU A 616 -32.79 21.21 3.41
C GLU A 616 -33.08 22.70 3.14
N ALA A 617 -33.36 23.49 4.17
CA ALA A 617 -33.60 24.93 4.02
C ALA A 617 -32.34 25.75 3.70
N VAL A 618 -31.16 25.25 4.10
CA VAL A 618 -29.87 25.84 3.72
C VAL A 618 -29.48 25.35 2.34
N GLU A 619 -29.45 24.06 2.08
CA GLU A 619 -28.89 23.47 0.85
C GLU A 619 -29.90 23.38 -0.32
N GLY A 620 -31.18 23.66 -0.08
CA GLY A 620 -32.27 23.50 -1.04
C GLY A 620 -33.06 24.79 -1.32
N LYS A 621 -33.12 25.14 -2.62
CA LYS A 621 -33.95 26.17 -3.29
C LYS A 621 -33.82 27.62 -2.82
N SER A 622 -33.70 28.51 -3.82
CA SER A 622 -33.75 29.97 -3.68
C SER A 622 -35.03 30.43 -2.96
N ARG A 623 -34.88 31.36 -2.01
CA ARG A 623 -36.02 32.09 -1.44
C ARG A 623 -36.60 32.99 -2.53
N THR A 624 -37.82 32.70 -2.96
CA THR A 624 -38.65 33.68 -3.69
C THR A 624 -38.74 34.95 -2.86
N LYS A 625 -38.26 36.08 -3.41
CA LYS A 625 -38.46 37.41 -2.82
C LYS A 625 -39.95 37.63 -2.59
N GLU A 626 -40.39 37.61 -1.33
CA GLU A 626 -41.63 38.27 -0.96
C GLU A 626 -41.39 39.78 -1.12
N THR A 627 -42.04 40.35 -2.13
CA THR A 627 -42.21 41.79 -2.26
C THR A 627 -43.08 42.30 -1.11
N THR A 628 -42.49 43.07 -0.20
CA THR A 628 -43.17 44.12 0.57
C THR A 628 -42.31 45.36 0.61
#